data_AF-A0AA35XFU3-F1
#
_entry.id   AF-A0AA35XFU3-F1
#
_cell.length_a   1.000
_cell.length_b   1.000
_cell.length_c   1.000
_cell.angle_alpha   90.00
_cell.angle_beta   90.00
_cell.angle_gamma   90.00
#
_symmetry.space_group_name_H-M   'P 1'
#
loop_
_entity.id
_entity.type
_entity.pdbx_description
1 polymer ?
#
loop_
_entity_poly.entity_id
_entity_poly.type
_entity_poly.pdbx_seq_one_letter_code
_entity_poly.pdbx_strand_id
1 'polypeptide(L)'
;MVINAMQAWGAVNYHNAVVLCRENSDSEEPEKVRVLFTHPTYNAMKPCPFFLDGKCRFESSVCKFSHGTVVPFSQLLAYQDPDYSLISTGGKCLAKYSDGLWYQAIISSFDEEFTVHIPSLNKTVQTPIENVFPLEGSESGSSSDDEDLDEEGEGEEGAVVEWIPSGPHRALGDWEKYTTGIGSKLMAKMGYVVGKGLGKSGEGRVEPVEIKILPPGKSLDMCAEMREEGKLRKAPGQEKEGRRRRRRKRRLVETSRIEEEKRVNVFDFLNAKLQKKDSQAKSQSVSKPKSGNLNVQLFTVQEDIKSVGKRRQSLQAQFARHKGRRVEIIYLCILG
;
A
#
# COMPACT_ATOMS: atom_id res chain seq x y z
N MET A 1 20.38 9.25 -11.42
CA MET A 1 19.41 10.12 -10.72
C MET A 1 18.05 9.43 -10.73
N VAL A 2 17.22 9.72 -9.74
CA VAL A 2 15.85 9.21 -9.68
C VAL A 2 14.91 10.27 -10.24
N ILE A 3 14.08 9.89 -11.21
CA ILE A 3 13.23 10.80 -12.00
C ILE A 3 11.76 10.52 -11.74
N ASN A 4 10.99 11.61 -11.63
CA ASN A 4 9.54 11.58 -11.59
C ASN A 4 9.01 11.19 -12.98
N ALA A 5 8.51 9.96 -13.11
CA ALA A 5 7.79 9.53 -14.31
C ALA A 5 6.31 9.40 -13.96
N MET A 6 5.53 10.37 -14.45
CA MET A 6 4.07 10.30 -14.38
C MET A 6 3.60 9.28 -15.41
N GLN A 7 3.15 8.10 -14.95
CA GLN A 7 2.48 7.15 -15.84
C GLN A 7 1.14 7.74 -16.29
N ALA A 8 0.63 7.29 -17.46
CA ALA A 8 -0.60 7.80 -18.08
C ALA A 8 -1.86 7.72 -17.18
N TRP A 9 -1.78 7.04 -16.03
CA TRP A 9 -2.85 6.87 -15.05
C TRP A 9 -2.69 7.73 -13.78
N GLY A 10 -1.77 8.69 -13.76
CA GLY A 10 -1.67 9.71 -12.71
C GLY A 10 -0.94 9.28 -11.42
N ALA A 11 -0.36 8.08 -11.38
CA ALA A 11 0.58 7.68 -10.33
C ALA A 11 1.99 8.23 -10.63
N VAL A 12 2.59 8.89 -9.64
CA VAL A 12 3.96 9.39 -9.70
C VAL A 12 4.87 8.30 -9.16
N ASN A 13 5.65 7.69 -10.04
CA ASN A 13 6.67 6.72 -9.67
C ASN A 13 8.06 7.27 -9.96
N TYR A 14 8.97 7.01 -9.04
CA TYR A 14 10.35 7.45 -9.10
C TYR A 14 11.20 6.32 -9.65
N HIS A 15 11.93 6.56 -10.74
CA HIS A 15 12.74 5.56 -11.41
C HIS A 15 14.18 6.02 -11.60
N ASN A 16 15.11 5.07 -11.58
CA ASN A 16 16.50 5.34 -11.93
C ASN A 16 16.64 5.73 -13.41
N ALA A 17 17.42 6.78 -13.65
CA ALA A 17 17.69 7.34 -14.97
C ALA A 17 19.07 8.00 -15.05
N VAL A 18 19.55 8.09 -16.29
CA VAL A 18 20.80 8.73 -16.69
C VAL A 18 20.49 10.08 -17.31
N VAL A 19 21.19 11.12 -16.89
CA VAL A 19 21.08 12.46 -17.49
C VAL A 19 21.89 12.47 -18.79
N LEU A 20 21.25 12.82 -19.90
CA LEU A 20 21.90 12.90 -21.21
C LEU A 20 22.46 14.30 -21.47
N CYS A 21 21.62 15.32 -21.34
CA CYS A 21 22.02 16.70 -21.60
C CYS A 21 21.14 17.69 -20.83
N ARG A 22 21.67 18.90 -20.64
CA ARG A 22 20.92 20.05 -20.14
C ARG A 22 20.17 20.67 -21.31
N GLU A 23 18.89 20.94 -21.11
CA GLU A 23 18.06 21.62 -22.10
C GLU A 23 18.03 23.11 -21.72
N ASN A 24 18.73 23.92 -22.51
CA ASN A 24 18.76 25.37 -22.29
C ASN A 24 17.47 25.98 -22.83
N SER A 25 16.61 26.44 -21.92
CA SER A 25 15.59 27.43 -22.23
C SER A 25 16.18 28.82 -22.01
N ASP A 26 16.20 29.67 -23.04
CA ASP A 26 16.65 31.07 -22.96
C ASP A 26 15.73 31.97 -22.12
N SER A 27 14.63 31.43 -21.60
CA SER A 27 13.68 32.10 -20.72
C SER A 27 13.99 31.77 -19.26
N GLU A 28 13.63 32.63 -18.30
CA GLU A 28 13.77 32.51 -16.83
C GLU A 28 13.11 31.26 -16.19
N GLU A 29 12.82 30.24 -16.98
CA GLU A 29 12.33 28.94 -16.55
C GLU A 29 13.41 28.16 -15.77
N PRO A 30 13.01 27.31 -14.80
CA PRO A 30 13.95 26.48 -14.06
C PRO A 30 14.70 25.54 -15.02
N GLU A 31 15.99 25.33 -14.73
CA GLU A 31 16.86 24.47 -15.54
C GLU A 31 16.21 23.10 -15.76
N LYS A 32 16.10 22.69 -17.04
CA LYS A 32 15.56 21.39 -17.43
C LYS A 32 16.69 20.48 -17.89
N VAL A 33 16.53 19.20 -17.62
CA VAL A 33 17.47 18.18 -18.11
C VAL A 33 16.71 17.07 -18.81
N ARG A 34 17.36 16.51 -19.81
CA ARG A 34 16.88 15.34 -20.55
C ARG A 34 17.46 14.08 -19.90
N VAL A 35 16.58 13.14 -19.60
CA VAL A 35 16.89 11.90 -18.88
C VAL A 35 16.43 10.68 -19.66
N LEU A 36 17.18 9.58 -19.53
CA LEU A 36 16.90 8.27 -20.11
C LEU A 36 16.75 7.23 -19.00
N PHE A 37 15.71 6.40 -19.07
CA PHE A 37 15.49 5.34 -18.08
C PHE A 37 16.60 4.28 -18.13
N THR A 38 17.09 3.83 -16.98
CA THR A 38 18.10 2.76 -16.91
C THR A 38 17.52 1.38 -17.21
N HIS A 39 16.28 1.16 -16.78
CA HIS A 39 15.59 -0.13 -16.91
C HIS A 39 14.33 0.00 -17.79
N PRO A 40 14.47 0.07 -19.13
CA PRO A 40 13.32 0.13 -20.02
C PRO A 40 12.51 -1.18 -19.99
N THR A 41 11.23 -1.10 -19.60
CA THR A 41 10.30 -2.24 -19.58
C THR A 41 9.49 -2.36 -20.87
N TYR A 42 9.37 -1.26 -21.63
CA TYR A 42 8.69 -1.23 -22.92
C TYR A 42 9.63 -0.74 -24.03
N ASN A 43 9.35 -1.17 -25.27
CA ASN A 43 10.16 -0.78 -26.42
C ASN A 43 10.23 0.74 -26.63
N ALA A 44 9.14 1.46 -26.32
CA ALA A 44 9.08 2.92 -26.39
C ALA A 44 9.99 3.62 -25.35
N MET A 45 10.40 2.93 -24.28
CA MET A 45 11.33 3.46 -23.27
C MET A 45 12.80 3.23 -23.65
N LYS A 46 13.10 2.34 -24.61
CA LYS A 46 14.47 2.10 -25.04
C LYS A 46 15.06 3.37 -25.66
N PRO A 47 16.30 3.75 -25.32
CA PRO A 47 16.93 4.91 -25.93
C PRO A 47 17.13 4.68 -27.43
N CYS A 48 16.83 5.69 -28.24
CA CYS A 48 17.02 5.63 -29.68
C CYS A 48 18.53 5.69 -30.03
N PRO A 49 19.12 4.66 -30.67
CA PRO A 49 20.54 4.68 -31.03
C PRO A 49 20.90 5.83 -31.97
N PHE A 50 20.04 6.11 -32.94
CA PHE A 50 20.25 7.21 -33.89
C PHE A 50 20.15 8.59 -33.23
N PHE A 51 19.38 8.73 -32.15
CA PHE A 51 19.30 9.98 -31.40
C PHE A 51 20.56 10.20 -30.59
N LEU A 52 21.09 9.16 -29.96
CA LEU A 52 22.38 9.21 -29.25
C LEU A 52 23.52 9.60 -30.19
N ASP A 53 23.47 9.14 -31.45
CA ASP A 53 24.43 9.51 -32.50
C ASP A 53 24.15 10.89 -33.15
N GLY A 54 23.08 11.58 -32.78
CA GLY A 54 22.67 12.87 -33.37
C GLY A 54 22.14 12.79 -34.81
N LYS A 55 21.78 11.59 -35.30
CA LYS A 55 21.35 11.30 -36.67
C LYS A 55 19.86 11.02 -36.80
N CYS A 56 19.09 11.08 -35.71
CA CYS A 56 17.66 10.82 -35.75
C CYS A 56 16.92 11.94 -36.47
N ARG A 57 16.06 11.58 -37.42
CA ARG A 57 15.24 12.52 -38.21
C ARG A 57 13.82 12.70 -37.67
N PHE A 58 13.42 11.88 -36.71
CA PHE A 58 12.08 11.88 -36.14
C PHE A 58 12.04 12.77 -34.89
N GLU A 59 10.89 13.36 -34.62
CA GLU A 59 10.68 14.08 -33.36
C GLU A 59 10.46 13.10 -32.20
N SER A 60 10.73 13.53 -30.97
CA SER A 60 10.68 12.72 -29.74
C SER A 60 9.33 12.02 -29.51
N SER A 61 8.24 12.54 -30.07
CA SER A 61 6.88 12.00 -29.96
C SER A 61 6.54 10.94 -31.03
N VAL A 62 7.24 10.92 -32.16
CA VAL A 62 6.94 10.07 -33.33
C VAL A 62 7.98 8.95 -33.48
N CYS A 63 9.15 9.11 -32.85
CA CYS A 63 10.20 8.11 -32.90
C CYS A 63 9.74 6.81 -32.21
N LYS A 64 10.08 5.65 -32.82
CA LYS A 64 9.79 4.32 -32.27
C LYS A 64 10.48 4.09 -30.91
N PHE A 65 11.59 4.76 -30.68
CA PHE A 65 12.43 4.66 -29.49
C PHE A 65 12.47 5.99 -28.75
N SER A 66 12.73 5.95 -27.45
CA SER A 66 12.75 7.13 -26.59
C SER A 66 13.92 8.07 -26.95
N HIS A 67 13.61 9.35 -27.07
CA HIS A 67 14.61 10.44 -27.06
C HIS A 67 14.86 10.96 -25.63
N GLY A 68 14.33 10.28 -24.63
CA GLY A 68 14.35 10.71 -23.23
C GLY A 68 13.25 11.68 -22.88
N THR A 69 13.00 11.75 -21.58
CA THR A 69 12.00 12.63 -20.97
C THR A 69 12.70 13.89 -20.49
N VAL A 70 12.04 15.03 -20.63
CA VAL A 70 12.54 16.29 -20.09
C VAL A 70 11.93 16.50 -18.72
N VAL A 71 12.78 16.65 -17.71
CA VAL A 71 12.36 16.88 -16.33
C VAL A 71 13.04 18.13 -15.75
N PRO A 72 12.35 18.93 -14.91
CA PRO A 72 12.98 20.02 -14.19
C PRO A 72 14.08 19.50 -13.25
N PHE A 73 15.19 20.24 -13.13
CA PHE A 73 16.31 19.86 -12.27
C PHE A 73 15.88 19.72 -10.80
N SER A 74 14.92 20.52 -10.35
CA SER A 74 14.37 20.46 -8.99
C SER A 74 13.64 19.15 -8.64
N GLN A 75 13.24 18.37 -9.65
CA GLN A 75 12.56 17.07 -9.46
C GLN A 75 13.51 15.88 -9.47
N LEU A 76 14.81 16.12 -9.74
CA LEU A 76 15.82 15.08 -9.72
C LEU A 76 16.18 14.74 -8.28
N LEU A 77 16.18 13.44 -7.99
CA LEU A 77 16.70 12.91 -6.74
C LEU A 77 18.03 12.19 -7.01
N ALA A 78 18.81 12.00 -5.94
CA ALA A 78 20.03 11.20 -5.99
C ALA A 78 19.72 9.80 -6.56
N TYR A 79 20.70 9.20 -7.25
CA TYR A 79 20.56 7.82 -7.71
C TYR A 79 20.40 6.91 -6.49
N GLN A 80 19.43 6.00 -6.54
CA GLN A 80 19.23 5.00 -5.50
C GLN A 80 19.86 3.70 -5.99
N ASP A 81 20.99 3.34 -5.38
CA ASP A 81 21.61 2.04 -5.60
C ASP A 81 20.70 0.95 -5.03
N PRO A 82 20.38 -0.10 -5.80
CA PRO A 82 19.58 -1.21 -5.30
C PRO A 82 20.36 -2.04 -4.27
N ASP A 83 19.68 -2.46 -3.21
CA ASP A 83 20.26 -3.34 -2.18
C ASP A 83 20.32 -4.80 -2.67
N TYR A 84 21.45 -5.17 -3.29
CA TYR A 84 21.72 -6.54 -3.74
C TYR A 84 21.75 -7.58 -2.61
N SER A 85 21.88 -7.15 -1.35
CA SER A 85 21.81 -8.04 -0.18
C SER A 85 20.43 -8.66 0.06
N LEU A 86 19.38 -8.14 -0.58
CA LEU A 86 18.01 -8.66 -0.48
C LEU A 86 17.72 -9.80 -1.46
N ILE A 87 18.67 -10.12 -2.33
CA ILE A 87 18.53 -11.20 -3.30
C ILE A 87 18.54 -12.54 -2.55
N SER A 88 17.46 -13.30 -2.72
CA SER A 88 17.31 -14.67 -2.23
C SER A 88 16.73 -15.54 -3.34
N THR A 89 16.97 -16.85 -3.28
CA THR A 89 16.28 -17.82 -4.14
C THR A 89 14.77 -17.71 -3.92
N GLY A 90 14.01 -17.55 -4.99
CA GLY A 90 12.58 -17.24 -4.97
C GLY A 90 12.26 -15.74 -4.91
N GLY A 91 13.27 -14.87 -4.81
CA GLY A 91 13.09 -13.42 -4.76
C GLY A 91 12.65 -12.82 -6.10
N LYS A 92 11.82 -11.77 -6.04
CA LYS A 92 11.40 -11.00 -7.22
C LYS A 92 12.49 -10.00 -7.62
N CYS A 93 12.80 -9.96 -8.91
CA CYS A 93 13.79 -9.05 -9.50
C CYS A 93 13.33 -8.60 -10.89
N LEU A 94 14.01 -7.61 -11.45
CA LEU A 94 13.97 -7.30 -12.87
C LEU A 94 15.20 -7.91 -13.52
N ALA A 95 15.01 -8.63 -14.62
CA ALA A 95 16.08 -9.21 -15.42
C ALA A 95 16.06 -8.66 -16.85
N LYS A 96 17.23 -8.34 -17.39
CA LYS A 96 17.38 -7.91 -18.77
C LYS A 96 17.40 -9.12 -19.71
N TYR A 97 16.51 -9.14 -20.69
CA TYR A 97 16.45 -10.19 -21.70
C TYR A 97 17.26 -9.81 -22.97
N SER A 98 17.44 -10.77 -23.89
CA SER A 98 18.25 -10.61 -25.11
C SER A 98 17.76 -9.49 -26.04
N ASP A 99 16.51 -9.08 -25.91
CA ASP A 99 15.93 -7.98 -26.69
C ASP A 99 16.34 -6.61 -26.13
N GLY A 100 16.92 -6.56 -24.92
CA GLY A 100 17.33 -5.35 -24.21
C GLY A 100 16.21 -4.69 -23.38
N LEU A 101 15.09 -5.38 -23.15
CA LEU A 101 14.08 -4.97 -22.16
C LEU A 101 14.32 -5.65 -20.81
N TRP A 102 13.82 -4.98 -19.76
CA TRP A 102 13.79 -5.50 -18.41
C TRP A 102 12.41 -6.08 -18.10
N TYR A 103 12.40 -7.33 -17.66
CA TYR A 103 11.19 -8.07 -17.30
C TYR A 103 11.20 -8.43 -15.84
N GLN A 104 10.03 -8.53 -15.23
CA GLN A 104 9.90 -9.10 -13.90
C GLN A 104 10.27 -10.58 -13.95
N ALA A 105 11.12 -11.00 -13.04
CA ALA A 105 11.69 -12.32 -12.98
C ALA A 105 11.84 -12.79 -11.53
N ILE A 106 11.90 -14.10 -11.34
CA ILE A 106 12.09 -14.76 -10.06
C ILE A 106 13.45 -15.44 -10.08
N ILE A 107 14.27 -15.20 -9.06
CA ILE A 107 15.61 -15.80 -8.97
C ILE A 107 15.45 -17.28 -8.62
N SER A 108 15.85 -18.17 -9.52
CA SER A 108 15.84 -19.62 -9.25
C SER A 108 17.11 -20.06 -8.52
N SER A 109 18.28 -19.60 -8.98
CA SER A 109 19.59 -19.89 -8.37
C SER A 109 20.59 -18.78 -8.70
N PHE A 110 21.66 -18.66 -7.89
CA PHE A 110 22.65 -17.58 -8.01
C PHE A 110 24.12 -18.05 -7.89
N ASP A 111 24.42 -19.31 -8.23
CA ASP A 111 25.71 -19.94 -7.96
C ASP A 111 26.91 -19.21 -8.60
N GLU A 112 27.06 -19.27 -9.93
CA GLU A 112 28.11 -18.55 -10.70
C GLU A 112 27.50 -17.48 -11.63
N GLU A 113 26.35 -17.80 -12.22
CA GLU A 113 25.50 -16.89 -12.98
C GLU A 113 24.09 -16.89 -12.37
N PHE A 114 23.39 -15.75 -12.45
CA PHE A 114 22.03 -15.66 -11.95
C PHE A 114 21.08 -16.34 -12.93
N THR A 115 20.45 -17.43 -12.48
CA THR A 115 19.38 -18.09 -13.22
C THR A 115 18.06 -17.49 -12.78
N VAL A 116 17.40 -16.79 -13.69
CA VAL A 116 16.15 -16.09 -13.44
C VAL A 116 15.05 -16.64 -14.32
N HIS A 117 13.91 -16.93 -13.72
CA HIS A 117 12.70 -17.34 -14.43
C HIS A 117 11.84 -16.11 -14.71
N ILE A 118 11.52 -15.86 -15.98
CA ILE A 118 10.66 -14.75 -16.42
C ILE A 118 9.26 -15.33 -16.68
N PRO A 119 8.27 -15.11 -15.78
CA PRO A 119 6.92 -15.66 -15.95
C PRO A 119 6.25 -15.15 -17.22
N SER A 120 6.41 -13.85 -17.54
CA SER A 120 5.78 -13.23 -18.72
C SER A 120 6.19 -13.85 -20.06
N LEU A 121 7.33 -14.55 -20.12
CA LEU A 121 7.83 -15.23 -21.32
C LEU A 121 7.85 -16.75 -21.17
N ASN A 122 7.53 -17.28 -19.98
CA ASN A 122 7.71 -18.68 -19.60
C ASN A 122 9.11 -19.21 -19.94
N LYS A 123 10.14 -18.40 -19.68
CA LYS A 123 11.54 -18.72 -20.02
C LYS A 123 12.46 -18.49 -18.84
N THR A 124 13.36 -19.44 -18.65
CA THR A 124 14.46 -19.33 -17.70
C THR A 124 15.72 -18.90 -18.44
N VAL A 125 16.38 -17.88 -17.92
CA VAL A 125 17.52 -17.22 -18.57
C VAL A 125 18.67 -17.12 -17.57
N GLN A 126 19.87 -17.42 -18.02
CA GLN A 126 21.10 -17.16 -17.27
C GLN A 126 21.62 -15.79 -17.65
N THR A 127 21.84 -14.95 -16.65
CA THR A 127 22.32 -13.58 -16.84
C THR A 127 23.35 -13.21 -15.78
N PRO A 128 24.34 -12.36 -16.12
CA PRO A 128 25.25 -11.83 -15.12
C PRO A 128 24.51 -10.91 -14.15
N ILE A 129 25.08 -10.70 -12.98
CA ILE A 129 24.52 -9.86 -11.91
C ILE A 129 24.20 -8.43 -12.38
N GLU A 130 24.96 -7.89 -13.34
CA GLU A 130 24.73 -6.54 -13.92
C GLU A 130 23.38 -6.41 -14.62
N ASN A 131 22.83 -7.53 -15.09
CA ASN A 131 21.55 -7.61 -15.79
C ASN A 131 20.40 -8.03 -14.85
N VAL A 132 20.65 -8.04 -13.54
CA VAL A 132 19.67 -8.34 -12.50
C VAL A 132 19.53 -7.11 -11.60
N PHE A 133 18.29 -6.68 -11.37
CA PHE A 133 17.99 -5.56 -10.50
C PHE A 133 16.98 -6.03 -9.45
N PRO A 134 17.33 -6.06 -8.15
CA PRO A 134 16.40 -6.53 -7.13
C PRO A 134 15.25 -5.54 -6.97
N LEU A 135 14.02 -6.06 -6.91
CA LEU A 135 12.85 -5.27 -6.54
C LEU A 135 12.74 -5.33 -5.03
N GLU A 136 12.91 -4.20 -4.34
CA GLU A 136 12.59 -4.13 -2.91
C GLU A 136 11.14 -4.60 -2.73
N GLY A 137 10.91 -5.51 -1.77
CA GLY A 137 9.59 -6.03 -1.40
C GLY A 137 8.67 -4.96 -0.79
N SER A 138 8.79 -3.70 -1.20
CA SER A 138 7.83 -2.66 -0.94
C SER A 138 6.55 -3.00 -1.71
N GLU A 139 5.53 -3.34 -0.95
CA GLU A 139 4.12 -3.39 -1.31
C GLU A 139 3.57 -2.02 -1.73
N SER A 140 4.30 -1.31 -2.58
CA SER A 140 3.93 -0.07 -3.25
C SER A 140 3.80 -0.30 -4.75
N GLY A 141 2.58 -0.65 -5.16
CA GLY A 141 2.02 -0.09 -6.40
C GLY A 141 2.42 -0.75 -7.72
N SER A 142 2.20 -2.06 -7.87
CA SER A 142 1.85 -2.60 -9.18
C SER A 142 0.89 -3.78 -9.01
N SER A 143 -0.38 -3.52 -9.28
CA SER A 143 -1.44 -4.52 -9.37
C SER A 143 -1.57 -4.91 -10.84
N SER A 144 -1.04 -6.07 -11.23
CA SER A 144 -1.68 -7.01 -12.16
C SER A 144 -0.86 -8.29 -12.26
N ASP A 145 -1.60 -9.39 -12.38
CA ASP A 145 -1.24 -10.76 -12.76
C ASP A 145 -0.79 -11.71 -11.65
N ASP A 146 -1.81 -12.45 -11.19
CA ASP A 146 -1.82 -13.86 -10.79
C ASP A 146 -0.77 -14.71 -11.52
N GLU A 147 -0.01 -15.52 -10.77
CA GLU A 147 0.21 -16.95 -11.06
C GLU A 147 0.48 -17.71 -9.75
N ASP A 148 -0.18 -18.86 -9.64
CA ASP A 148 -0.15 -19.85 -8.57
C ASP A 148 1.26 -20.44 -8.34
N LEU A 149 1.65 -20.64 -7.07
CA LEU A 149 2.62 -21.67 -6.69
C LEU A 149 2.20 -22.32 -5.37
N ASP A 150 2.06 -23.63 -5.45
CA ASP A 150 1.68 -24.57 -4.42
C ASP A 150 2.65 -24.56 -3.23
N GLU A 151 2.12 -24.35 -2.03
CA GLU A 151 2.81 -24.74 -0.79
C GLU A 151 1.88 -25.66 -0.02
N GLU A 152 2.26 -26.94 0.03
CA GLU A 152 1.58 -27.98 0.81
C GLU A 152 1.67 -27.64 2.31
N GLY A 153 0.65 -26.93 2.78
CA GLY A 153 0.37 -26.72 4.19
C GLY A 153 -0.99 -27.31 4.52
N GLU A 154 -0.99 -28.38 5.30
CA GLU A 154 -2.18 -29.10 5.74
C GLU A 154 -3.21 -28.16 6.41
N GLY A 155 -4.38 -28.02 5.78
CA GLY A 155 -5.66 -27.74 6.44
C GLY A 155 -6.03 -26.28 6.71
N GLU A 156 -6.43 -25.51 5.68
CA GLU A 156 -7.43 -24.45 5.85
C GLU A 156 -8.43 -24.41 4.68
N GLU A 157 -9.71 -24.62 5.00
CA GLU A 157 -10.82 -24.70 4.05
C GLU A 157 -11.03 -23.35 3.33
N GLY A 158 -10.75 -23.34 2.02
CA GLY A 158 -10.86 -22.17 1.14
C GLY A 158 -12.22 -21.47 1.20
N ALA A 159 -12.21 -20.19 1.53
CA ALA A 159 -13.40 -19.35 1.61
C ALA A 159 -13.83 -18.83 0.23
N VAL A 160 -15.13 -18.91 -0.08
CA VAL A 160 -15.74 -18.25 -1.25
C VAL A 160 -15.79 -16.75 -1.00
N VAL A 161 -15.20 -15.97 -1.90
CA VAL A 161 -15.27 -14.51 -1.86
C VAL A 161 -16.51 -14.09 -2.65
N GLU A 162 -17.55 -13.68 -1.93
CA GLU A 162 -18.72 -13.06 -2.51
C GLU A 162 -18.36 -11.61 -2.88
N TRP A 163 -18.04 -11.36 -4.16
CA TRP A 163 -17.82 -10.01 -4.64
C TRP A 163 -19.16 -9.34 -4.86
N ILE A 164 -19.57 -8.53 -3.88
CA ILE A 164 -20.74 -7.67 -4.00
C ILE A 164 -20.25 -6.40 -4.72
N PRO A 165 -20.82 -6.04 -5.88
CA PRO A 165 -20.55 -4.75 -6.51
C PRO A 165 -20.78 -3.65 -5.47
N SER A 166 -19.81 -2.75 -5.30
CA SER A 166 -19.84 -1.73 -4.25
C SER A 166 -21.06 -0.81 -4.36
N GLY A 167 -22.12 -1.19 -3.65
CA GLY A 167 -23.28 -0.39 -3.31
C GLY A 167 -24.24 -0.04 -4.47
N PRO A 168 -25.52 0.24 -4.16
CA PRO A 168 -26.54 0.70 -5.11
C PRO A 168 -26.30 2.15 -5.61
N HIS A 169 -25.07 2.66 -5.55
CA HIS A 169 -24.77 4.09 -5.73
C HIS A 169 -24.10 4.45 -7.06
N ARG A 170 -23.78 3.48 -7.91
CA ARG A 170 -23.23 3.78 -9.24
C ARG A 170 -24.28 3.48 -10.30
N ALA A 171 -24.72 4.51 -11.02
CA ALA A 171 -25.75 4.36 -12.03
C ALA A 171 -25.21 3.50 -13.19
N LEU A 172 -26.04 2.59 -13.71
CA LEU A 172 -25.70 1.80 -14.90
C LEU A 172 -25.30 2.76 -16.04
N GLY A 173 -24.09 2.60 -16.59
CA GLY A 173 -23.55 3.50 -17.62
C GLY A 173 -22.60 4.59 -17.11
N ASP A 174 -22.28 4.65 -15.81
CA ASP A 174 -21.32 5.63 -15.27
C ASP A 174 -19.90 5.51 -15.87
N TRP A 175 -19.51 4.34 -16.39
CA TRP A 175 -18.25 4.17 -17.11
C TRP A 175 -18.25 4.91 -18.45
N GLU A 176 -19.43 5.16 -19.04
CA GLU A 176 -19.52 5.82 -20.33
C GLU A 176 -19.20 7.31 -20.27
N LYS A 177 -19.13 7.91 -19.07
CA LYS A 177 -18.62 9.29 -18.86
C LYS A 177 -17.24 9.51 -19.48
N TYR A 178 -16.41 8.46 -19.53
CA TYR A 178 -15.06 8.50 -20.07
C TYR A 178 -14.97 7.88 -21.48
N THR A 179 -16.10 7.61 -22.13
CA THR A 179 -16.18 7.04 -23.49
C THR A 179 -17.19 7.81 -24.34
N THR A 180 -17.30 7.49 -25.62
CA THR A 180 -18.23 8.16 -26.56
C THR A 180 -19.71 7.76 -26.39
N GLY A 181 -20.01 6.91 -25.39
CA GLY A 181 -21.37 6.51 -25.02
C GLY A 181 -22.09 5.71 -26.12
N ILE A 182 -21.34 4.92 -26.88
CA ILE A 182 -21.91 4.14 -28.01
C ILE A 182 -22.86 3.06 -27.50
N GLY A 183 -22.56 2.43 -26.35
CA GLY A 183 -23.37 1.38 -25.75
C GLY A 183 -24.76 1.87 -25.34
N SER A 184 -24.84 2.92 -24.52
CA SER A 184 -26.13 3.52 -24.14
C SER A 184 -26.95 4.01 -25.33
N LYS A 185 -26.31 4.64 -26.31
CA LYS A 185 -26.98 5.08 -27.55
C LYS A 185 -27.57 3.91 -28.35
N LEU A 186 -26.84 2.79 -28.44
CA LEU A 186 -27.33 1.60 -29.11
C LEU A 186 -28.49 0.97 -28.35
N MET A 187 -28.38 0.83 -27.03
CA MET A 187 -29.44 0.29 -26.19
C MET A 187 -30.72 1.13 -26.28
N ALA A 188 -30.59 2.46 -26.23
CA ALA A 188 -31.73 3.37 -26.40
C ALA A 188 -32.39 3.23 -27.78
N LYS A 189 -31.59 3.09 -28.86
CA LYS A 189 -32.12 2.82 -30.22
C LYS A 189 -32.87 1.50 -30.31
N MET A 190 -32.48 0.50 -29.52
CA MET A 190 -33.14 -0.80 -29.44
C MET A 190 -34.32 -0.82 -28.44
N GLY A 191 -34.71 0.34 -27.89
CA GLY A 191 -35.88 0.48 -27.02
C GLY A 191 -35.62 0.25 -25.53
N TYR A 192 -34.35 0.21 -25.10
CA TYR A 192 -34.01 0.17 -23.68
C TYR A 192 -34.38 1.47 -22.97
N VAL A 193 -35.04 1.37 -21.83
CA VAL A 193 -35.38 2.51 -20.95
C VAL A 193 -34.47 2.46 -19.73
N VAL A 194 -33.72 3.54 -19.49
CA VAL A 194 -32.80 3.67 -18.36
C VAL A 194 -33.55 3.41 -17.05
N GLY A 195 -33.02 2.50 -16.24
CA GLY A 195 -33.61 2.11 -14.95
C GLY A 195 -34.63 0.97 -15.03
N LYS A 196 -34.94 0.45 -16.24
CA LYS A 196 -35.72 -0.78 -16.42
C LYS A 196 -34.82 -1.93 -16.89
N GLY A 197 -35.35 -3.13 -16.85
CA GLY A 197 -34.72 -4.32 -17.41
C GLY A 197 -34.65 -4.29 -18.93
N LEU A 198 -33.76 -5.07 -19.51
CA LEU A 198 -33.77 -5.36 -20.95
C LEU A 198 -34.94 -6.29 -21.30
N GLY A 199 -35.66 -6.03 -22.40
CA GLY A 199 -36.77 -6.86 -22.87
C GLY A 199 -37.99 -6.05 -23.31
N LYS A 200 -38.91 -6.69 -24.05
CA LYS A 200 -40.07 -6.02 -24.67
C LYS A 200 -40.97 -5.27 -23.67
N SER A 201 -41.11 -5.81 -22.45
CA SER A 201 -41.87 -5.19 -21.35
C SER A 201 -40.97 -4.61 -20.24
N GLY A 202 -39.65 -4.61 -20.42
CA GLY A 202 -38.69 -4.22 -19.37
C GLY A 202 -38.48 -5.27 -18.27
N GLU A 203 -38.76 -6.55 -18.56
CA GLU A 203 -38.71 -7.69 -17.63
C GLU A 203 -37.30 -8.16 -17.24
N GLY A 204 -36.27 -7.71 -17.94
CA GLY A 204 -34.90 -8.14 -17.68
C GLY A 204 -34.37 -7.68 -16.33
N ARG A 205 -33.21 -8.23 -15.93
CA ARG A 205 -32.60 -7.88 -14.66
C ARG A 205 -32.10 -6.43 -14.69
N VAL A 206 -32.54 -5.63 -13.71
CA VAL A 206 -32.09 -4.24 -13.52
C VAL A 206 -30.76 -4.21 -12.78
N GLU A 207 -30.57 -5.13 -11.84
CA GLU A 207 -29.38 -5.21 -11.01
C GLU A 207 -28.23 -5.92 -11.74
N PRO A 208 -26.97 -5.47 -11.57
CA PRO A 208 -25.79 -6.16 -12.10
C PRO A 208 -25.72 -7.63 -11.66
N VAL A 209 -25.10 -8.50 -12.46
CA VAL A 209 -24.84 -9.90 -12.03
C VAL A 209 -23.85 -9.85 -10.86
N GLU A 210 -24.17 -10.54 -9.77
CA GLU A 210 -23.21 -10.80 -8.71
C GLU A 210 -22.17 -11.84 -9.16
N ILE A 211 -20.88 -11.55 -8.96
CA ILE A 211 -19.80 -12.48 -9.28
C ILE A 211 -19.41 -13.20 -7.98
N LYS A 212 -19.59 -14.52 -7.95
CA LYS A 212 -19.13 -15.36 -6.84
C LYS A 212 -17.80 -15.98 -7.21
N ILE A 213 -16.74 -15.58 -6.51
CA ILE A 213 -15.41 -16.13 -6.72
C ILE A 213 -15.35 -17.46 -5.96
N LEU A 214 -15.25 -18.55 -6.73
CA LEU A 214 -15.14 -19.91 -6.20
C LEU A 214 -13.68 -20.23 -5.81
N PRO A 215 -13.47 -21.13 -4.84
CA PRO A 215 -12.12 -21.57 -4.48
C PRO A 215 -11.41 -22.20 -5.69
N PRO A 216 -10.12 -21.89 -5.88
CA PRO A 216 -9.34 -22.48 -6.97
C PRO A 216 -9.25 -24.01 -6.82
N GLY A 217 -9.15 -24.73 -7.94
CA GLY A 217 -8.96 -26.18 -7.97
C GLY A 217 -10.18 -27.04 -7.61
N LYS A 218 -11.38 -26.46 -7.42
CA LYS A 218 -12.60 -27.22 -7.11
C LYS A 218 -13.63 -27.18 -8.24
N SER A 219 -14.30 -28.30 -8.49
CA SER A 219 -15.37 -28.38 -9.48
C SER A 219 -16.60 -27.56 -9.05
N LEU A 220 -17.42 -27.17 -10.04
CA LEU A 220 -18.67 -26.44 -9.78
C LEU A 220 -19.63 -27.25 -8.91
N ASP A 221 -19.67 -28.58 -9.07
CA ASP A 221 -20.50 -29.48 -8.26
C ASP A 221 -20.06 -29.51 -6.80
N MET A 222 -18.75 -29.60 -6.55
CA MET A 222 -18.18 -29.54 -5.19
C MET A 222 -18.42 -28.16 -4.54
N CYS A 223 -18.39 -27.09 -5.33
CA CYS A 223 -18.72 -25.75 -4.85
C CYS A 223 -20.21 -25.57 -4.52
N ALA A 224 -21.10 -26.25 -5.26
CA ALA A 224 -22.52 -26.27 -4.97
C ALA A 224 -22.81 -27.05 -3.67
N GLU A 225 -22.17 -28.21 -3.48
CA GLU A 225 -22.31 -29.03 -2.27
C GLU A 225 -21.81 -28.29 -1.02
N MET A 226 -20.61 -27.69 -1.07
CA MET A 226 -20.09 -26.86 0.04
C MET A 226 -21.00 -25.66 0.37
N ARG A 227 -21.77 -25.15 -0.60
CA ARG A 227 -22.74 -24.08 -0.40
C ARG A 227 -23.98 -24.57 0.33
N GLU A 228 -24.48 -25.75 -0.02
CA GLU A 228 -25.64 -26.38 0.63
C GLU A 228 -25.31 -26.79 2.07
N GLU A 229 -24.08 -27.24 2.32
CA GLU A 229 -23.59 -27.60 3.65
C GLU A 229 -23.25 -26.38 4.53
N GLY A 230 -23.32 -25.15 4.01
CA GLY A 230 -23.07 -23.93 4.77
C GLY A 230 -21.61 -23.73 5.23
N LYS A 231 -20.66 -24.49 4.68
CA LYS A 231 -19.23 -24.45 5.02
C LYS A 231 -18.48 -23.25 4.39
N LEU A 232 -19.17 -22.47 3.56
CA LEU A 232 -18.62 -21.26 2.95
C LEU A 232 -18.48 -20.13 4.00
N ARG A 233 -17.23 -19.89 4.43
CA ARG A 233 -16.89 -18.76 5.31
C ARG A 233 -16.98 -17.44 4.52
N LYS A 234 -17.54 -16.39 5.14
CA LYS A 234 -17.57 -15.03 4.55
C LYS A 234 -16.16 -14.43 4.48
N ALA A 235 -15.91 -13.61 3.45
CA ALA A 235 -14.60 -13.05 3.14
C ALA A 235 -13.90 -12.36 4.34
N PRO A 236 -12.56 -12.51 4.49
CA PRO A 236 -11.80 -11.88 5.56
C PRO A 236 -11.64 -10.37 5.31
N GLY A 237 -12.62 -9.58 5.72
CA GLY A 237 -12.56 -8.12 5.60
C GLY A 237 -13.70 -7.38 6.30
N GLN A 238 -14.92 -7.91 6.19
CA GLN A 238 -16.11 -7.28 6.77
C GLN A 238 -16.10 -7.27 8.31
N GLU A 239 -15.50 -8.29 8.94
CA GLU A 239 -15.37 -8.36 10.41
C GLU A 239 -14.36 -7.32 10.94
N LYS A 240 -13.24 -7.11 10.23
CA LYS A 240 -12.21 -6.12 10.59
C LYS A 240 -12.74 -4.69 10.42
N GLU A 241 -13.54 -4.43 9.39
CA GLU A 241 -14.15 -3.12 9.15
C GLU A 241 -15.26 -2.80 10.17
N GLY A 242 -16.12 -3.77 10.49
CA GLY A 242 -17.11 -3.64 11.57
C GLY A 242 -16.45 -3.33 12.92
N ARG A 243 -15.35 -4.02 13.25
CA ARG A 243 -14.57 -3.79 14.47
C ARG A 243 -13.89 -2.42 14.48
N ARG A 244 -13.34 -1.95 13.35
CA ARG A 244 -12.76 -0.60 13.20
C ARG A 244 -13.83 0.50 13.31
N ARG A 245 -15.00 0.33 12.68
CA ARG A 245 -16.13 1.27 12.78
C ARG A 245 -16.67 1.38 14.20
N ARG A 246 -16.79 0.25 14.91
CA ARG A 246 -17.22 0.21 16.32
C ARG A 246 -16.20 0.88 17.25
N ARG A 247 -14.90 0.71 17.00
CA ARG A 247 -13.81 1.39 17.73
C ARG A 247 -13.78 2.90 17.46
N ARG A 248 -14.02 3.34 16.22
CA ARG A 248 -14.12 4.77 15.84
C ARG A 248 -15.33 5.42 16.51
N LYS A 249 -16.49 4.76 16.50
CA LYS A 249 -17.71 5.26 17.15
C LYS A 249 -17.55 5.40 18.68
N ARG A 250 -16.88 4.45 19.34
CA ARG A 250 -16.54 4.54 20.77
C ARG A 250 -15.61 5.73 21.09
N ARG A 251 -14.57 5.94 20.28
CA ARG A 251 -13.66 7.09 20.46
C ARG A 251 -14.37 8.43 20.34
N LEU A 252 -15.28 8.56 19.37
CA LEU A 252 -16.01 9.81 19.14
C LEU A 252 -16.92 10.16 20.33
N VAL A 253 -17.60 9.16 20.90
CA VAL A 253 -18.46 9.33 22.08
C VAL A 253 -17.64 9.70 23.32
N GLU A 254 -16.46 9.10 23.48
CA GLU A 254 -15.55 9.43 24.59
C GLU A 254 -15.03 10.86 24.47
N THR A 255 -14.64 11.30 23.27
CA THR A 255 -14.18 12.68 23.05
C THR A 255 -15.28 13.71 23.30
N SER A 256 -16.52 13.44 22.90
CA SER A 256 -17.66 14.33 23.17
C SER A 256 -18.00 14.41 24.65
N ARG A 257 -17.88 13.31 25.42
CA ARG A 257 -18.10 13.33 26.88
C ARG A 257 -17.04 14.16 27.61
N ILE A 258 -15.76 13.98 27.24
CA ILE A 258 -14.66 14.78 27.80
C ILE A 258 -14.81 16.26 27.44
N GLU A 259 -15.32 16.56 26.25
CA GLU A 259 -15.57 17.94 25.82
C GLU A 259 -16.75 18.57 26.56
N GLU A 260 -17.82 17.82 26.83
CA GLU A 260 -18.95 18.25 27.67
C GLU A 260 -18.54 18.47 29.13
N GLU A 261 -17.70 17.61 29.71
CA GLU A 261 -17.15 17.77 31.08
C GLU A 261 -16.23 18.99 31.21
N LYS A 262 -15.65 19.48 30.11
CA LYS A 262 -14.83 20.69 30.07
C LYS A 262 -15.64 21.98 29.87
N ARG A 263 -16.93 21.89 29.52
CA ARG A 263 -17.79 23.09 29.42
C ARG A 263 -18.19 23.51 30.82
N VAL A 264 -17.46 24.49 31.35
CA VAL A 264 -17.80 25.16 32.61
C VAL A 264 -19.21 25.72 32.50
N ASN A 265 -20.13 25.26 33.37
CA ASN A 265 -21.52 25.68 33.33
C ASN A 265 -21.70 26.99 34.11
N VAL A 266 -22.70 27.79 33.73
CA VAL A 266 -23.07 29.05 34.43
C VAL A 266 -23.33 28.81 35.93
N PHE A 267 -23.76 27.60 36.28
CA PHE A 267 -23.96 27.15 37.65
C PHE A 267 -22.65 26.97 38.44
N ASP A 268 -21.54 26.60 37.81
CA ASP A 268 -20.22 26.53 38.45
C ASP A 268 -19.73 27.94 38.82
N PHE A 269 -20.04 28.93 37.97
CA PHE A 269 -19.78 30.34 38.24
C PHE A 269 -20.66 30.90 39.37
N LEU A 270 -21.93 30.51 39.43
CA LEU A 270 -22.85 30.88 40.52
C LEU A 270 -22.42 30.26 41.86
N ASN A 271 -22.00 29.00 41.85
CA ASN A 271 -21.47 28.31 43.02
C ASN A 271 -20.17 28.96 43.52
N ALA A 272 -19.30 29.42 42.62
CA ALA A 272 -18.09 30.16 42.98
C ALA A 272 -18.38 31.56 43.57
N LYS A 273 -19.50 32.19 43.22
CA LYS A 273 -19.88 33.53 43.71
C LYS A 273 -20.72 33.50 45.00
N LEU A 274 -21.49 32.44 45.23
CA LEU A 274 -22.23 32.22 46.48
C LEU A 274 -21.30 31.83 47.64
N GLN A 275 -20.18 31.16 47.37
CA GLN A 275 -19.20 30.78 48.42
C GLN A 275 -18.38 31.95 48.98
N LYS A 276 -18.49 33.17 48.43
CA LYS A 276 -17.72 34.35 48.89
C LYS A 276 -18.50 35.35 49.76
N LYS A 277 -19.74 35.05 50.11
CA LYS A 277 -20.50 35.85 51.09
C LYS A 277 -21.19 34.94 52.08
N ASP A 278 -20.40 34.42 53.03
CA ASP A 278 -20.79 34.35 54.44
C ASP A 278 -19.54 33.99 55.25
N SER A 279 -18.93 35.03 55.82
CA SER A 279 -17.90 34.89 56.84
C SER A 279 -18.30 35.78 58.01
N GLN A 280 -19.16 35.24 58.88
CA GLN A 280 -19.14 35.64 60.28
C GLN A 280 -19.39 34.44 61.21
N ALA A 281 -18.27 33.99 61.79
CA ALA A 281 -18.10 33.43 63.12
C ALA A 281 -18.95 32.20 63.55
N LYS A 282 -18.37 31.01 63.48
CA LYS A 282 -17.83 30.28 64.66
C LYS A 282 -17.19 28.95 64.25
N SER A 283 -15.98 28.73 64.77
CA SER A 283 -15.35 27.45 65.14
C SER A 283 -15.60 26.21 64.24
N GLN A 284 -14.56 25.75 63.54
CA GLN A 284 -13.93 24.44 63.72
C GLN A 284 -13.16 23.98 62.49
N SER A 285 -11.96 23.46 62.77
CA SER A 285 -11.18 22.50 62.00
C SER A 285 -10.94 22.77 60.52
N VAL A 286 -9.67 23.05 60.22
CA VAL A 286 -9.00 22.61 58.99
C VAL A 286 -9.37 21.14 58.73
N SER A 287 -10.26 20.89 57.77
CA SER A 287 -10.53 19.54 57.28
C SER A 287 -9.37 19.15 56.37
N LYS A 288 -8.38 18.48 56.98
CA LYS A 288 -7.36 17.71 56.27
C LYS A 288 -8.05 16.83 55.20
N PRO A 289 -7.47 16.70 53.99
CA PRO A 289 -7.95 15.72 53.02
C PRO A 289 -7.95 14.34 53.67
N LYS A 290 -9.03 13.56 53.45
CA LYS A 290 -9.19 12.21 54.02
C LYS A 290 -8.00 11.33 53.60
N SER A 291 -7.16 11.00 54.57
CA SER A 291 -5.89 10.23 54.47
C SER A 291 -5.99 8.92 53.68
N GLY A 292 -7.19 8.33 53.56
CA GLY A 292 -7.40 7.08 52.83
C GLY A 292 -7.08 7.11 51.34
N ASN A 293 -7.37 8.21 50.63
CA ASN A 293 -7.16 8.28 49.17
C ASN A 293 -5.69 8.52 48.78
N LEU A 294 -4.92 9.17 49.65
CA LEU A 294 -3.49 9.40 49.44
C LEU A 294 -2.69 8.11 49.62
N ASN A 295 -3.06 7.25 50.57
CA ASN A 295 -2.40 5.97 50.77
C ASN A 295 -2.65 4.99 49.61
N VAL A 296 -3.85 5.00 49.03
CA VAL A 296 -4.16 4.18 47.84
C VAL A 296 -3.37 4.67 46.63
N GLN A 297 -3.33 5.99 46.40
CA GLN A 297 -2.52 6.55 45.31
C GLN A 297 -1.02 6.34 45.51
N LEU A 298 -0.52 6.43 46.75
CA LEU A 298 0.87 6.15 47.07
C LEU A 298 1.20 4.67 46.80
N PHE A 299 0.30 3.76 47.13
CA PHE A 299 0.48 2.33 46.86
C PHE A 299 0.50 2.04 45.35
N THR A 300 -0.43 2.61 44.57
CA THR A 300 -0.44 2.44 43.10
C THR A 300 0.82 3.00 42.46
N VAL A 301 1.27 4.18 42.90
CA VAL A 301 2.52 4.79 42.40
C VAL A 301 3.73 3.94 42.78
N GLN A 302 3.74 3.34 43.98
CA GLN A 302 4.82 2.47 44.42
C GLN A 302 4.85 1.13 43.67
N GLU A 303 3.70 0.60 43.26
CA GLU A 303 3.60 -0.59 42.41
C GLU A 303 4.05 -0.30 40.97
N ASP A 304 3.70 0.87 40.44
CA ASP A 304 4.16 1.34 39.13
C ASP A 304 5.68 1.57 39.10
N ILE A 305 6.26 2.17 40.14
CA ILE A 305 7.72 2.34 40.26
C ILE A 305 8.42 0.97 40.29
N LYS A 306 7.86 -0.01 41.01
CA LYS A 306 8.39 -1.37 41.06
C LYS A 306 8.28 -2.08 39.71
N SER A 307 7.16 -1.93 39.01
CA SER A 307 6.92 -2.56 37.70
C SER A 307 7.84 -1.98 36.61
N VAL A 308 8.00 -0.65 36.58
CA VAL A 308 8.93 0.05 35.68
C VAL A 308 10.39 -0.29 36.02
N GLY A 309 10.73 -0.40 37.31
CA GLY A 309 12.06 -0.84 37.75
C GLY A 309 12.44 -2.23 37.25
N LYS A 310 11.51 -3.21 37.33
CA LYS A 310 11.69 -4.55 36.76
C LYS A 310 11.86 -4.51 35.25
N ARG A 311 11.08 -3.68 34.55
CA ARG A 311 11.16 -3.53 33.09
C ARG A 311 12.50 -2.93 32.67
N ARG A 312 13.01 -1.93 33.41
CA ARG A 312 14.34 -1.34 33.21
C ARG A 312 15.45 -2.37 33.42
N GLN A 313 15.40 -3.17 34.48
CA GLN A 313 16.39 -4.23 34.73
C GLN A 313 16.35 -5.32 33.64
N SER A 314 15.16 -5.72 33.19
CA SER A 314 15.01 -6.69 32.10
C SER A 314 15.62 -6.17 30.79
N LEU A 315 15.33 -4.91 30.44
CA LEU A 315 15.92 -4.23 29.27
C LEU A 315 17.44 -4.09 29.41
N GLN A 316 17.94 -3.74 30.60
CA GLN A 316 19.38 -3.64 30.84
C GLN A 316 20.08 -5.00 30.77
N ALA A 317 19.44 -6.08 31.21
CA ALA A 317 19.93 -7.45 31.07
C ALA A 317 19.85 -7.96 29.62
N GLN A 318 18.82 -7.59 28.85
CA GLN A 318 18.78 -7.82 27.41
C GLN A 318 19.91 -7.07 26.71
N PHE A 319 20.11 -5.79 27.04
CA PHE A 319 21.20 -4.99 26.48
C PHE A 319 22.58 -5.55 26.82
N ALA A 320 22.81 -5.98 28.07
CA ALA A 320 24.05 -6.63 28.48
C ALA A 320 24.30 -7.96 27.74
N ARG A 321 23.24 -8.76 27.51
CA ARG A 321 23.31 -9.99 26.70
C ARG A 321 23.66 -9.72 25.22
N HIS A 322 23.24 -8.57 24.69
CA HIS A 322 23.50 -8.18 23.31
C HIS A 322 24.77 -7.32 23.12
N LYS A 323 25.40 -6.83 24.20
CA LYS A 323 26.60 -5.97 24.15
C LYS A 323 27.85 -6.71 23.63
N GLY A 324 27.90 -8.05 23.74
CA GLY A 324 28.96 -8.89 23.16
C GLY A 324 28.60 -9.59 21.85
N ARG A 325 27.31 -9.89 21.61
CA ARG A 325 26.88 -10.64 20.41
C ARG A 325 26.88 -9.83 19.12
N ARG A 326 26.96 -8.49 19.18
CA ARG A 326 27.09 -7.66 17.98
C ARG A 326 28.51 -7.62 17.39
N VAL A 327 29.52 -8.08 18.11
CA VAL A 327 30.90 -8.15 17.58
C VAL A 327 31.26 -9.56 17.12
N GLU A 328 30.73 -10.62 17.76
CA GLU A 328 31.01 -12.01 17.35
C GLU A 328 30.18 -12.51 16.16
N ILE A 329 28.95 -12.00 15.95
CA ILE A 329 28.14 -12.40 14.78
C ILE A 329 28.70 -11.80 13.47
N ILE A 330 29.55 -10.77 13.55
CA ILE A 330 30.23 -10.20 12.38
C ILE A 330 31.53 -10.97 12.06
N TYR A 331 32.15 -11.66 13.03
CA TYR A 331 33.41 -12.38 12.81
C TYR A 331 33.27 -13.87 12.47
N LEU A 332 32.12 -14.51 12.75
CA LEU A 332 31.92 -15.94 12.46
C LEU A 332 31.42 -16.26 11.04
N CYS A 333 31.11 -15.25 10.21
CA CYS A 333 30.78 -15.45 8.79
C CYS A 333 31.93 -15.13 7.82
N ILE A 334 33.16 -14.89 8.32
CA ILE A 334 34.35 -14.66 7.47
C ILE A 334 35.31 -15.87 7.47
N LEU A 335 35.14 -16.84 8.37
CA LEU A 335 35.93 -18.08 8.37
C LEU A 335 35.02 -19.27 8.68
N GLY A 336 34.37 -19.78 7.64
CA GLY A 336 33.58 -21.00 7.61
C GLY A 336 33.34 -21.42 6.17
#